data_AF-A0A2E4IE96-F1
#
_entry.id   AF-A0A2E4IE96-F1
#
_cell.length_a   1.000
_cell.length_b   1.000
_cell.length_c   1.000
_cell.angle_alpha   90.00
_cell.angle_beta   90.00
_cell.angle_gamma   90.00
#
_symmetry.space_group_name_H-M   'P 1'
#
loop_
_entity.id
_entity.type
_entity.pdbx_description
1 polymer ?
#
loop_
_entity_poly.entity_id
_entity_poly.type
_entity_poly.pdbx_seq_one_letter_code
_entity_poly.pdbx_strand_id
1 'polypeptide(L)'
;MSEIDMTAADRFMKKISDYYNDLGYPVVWEDVGSERQLEIQFKSESGYFVTATLLAEGNDVVIKDEWGRAQKIKATKGNLEMIKSWSEER
;
A
#
# COMPACT_ATOMS: atom_id res chain seq x y z
N MET A 1 8.16 -1.63 -25.13
CA MET A 1 7.77 -1.83 -23.72
C MET A 1 6.53 -2.68 -23.73
N SER A 2 6.67 -3.97 -23.43
CA SER A 2 5.53 -4.85 -23.22
C SER A 2 4.73 -4.30 -22.05
N GLU A 3 3.44 -4.07 -22.26
CA GLU A 3 2.46 -3.82 -21.21
C GLU A 3 2.57 -5.00 -20.24
N ILE A 4 3.28 -4.80 -19.11
CA ILE A 4 3.26 -5.78 -18.03
C ILE A 4 1.78 -5.86 -17.68
N ASP A 5 1.16 -7.02 -17.87
CA ASP A 5 -0.23 -7.27 -17.49
C ASP A 5 -0.37 -6.93 -16.00
N MET A 6 -0.75 -5.68 -15.71
CA MET A 6 -0.87 -5.22 -14.34
C MET A 6 -2.01 -6.01 -13.73
N THR A 7 -1.71 -6.71 -12.63
CA THR A 7 -2.73 -7.47 -11.90
C THR A 7 -3.77 -6.52 -11.29
N ALA A 8 -4.88 -7.08 -10.79
CA ALA A 8 -5.84 -6.29 -10.03
C ALA A 8 -5.17 -5.67 -8.78
N ALA A 9 -4.24 -6.39 -8.15
CA ALA A 9 -3.46 -5.91 -7.02
C ALA A 9 -2.55 -4.74 -7.43
N ASP A 10 -1.83 -4.83 -8.55
CA ASP A 10 -0.97 -3.74 -9.05
C ASP A 10 -1.75 -2.45 -9.28
N ARG A 11 -2.90 -2.53 -9.97
CA ARG A 11 -3.76 -1.35 -10.21
C ARG A 11 -4.31 -0.78 -8.91
N PHE A 12 -4.60 -1.63 -7.94
CA PHE A 12 -5.10 -1.22 -6.63
C PHE A 12 -4.02 -0.51 -5.81
N MET A 13 -2.83 -1.10 -5.71
CA MET A 13 -1.68 -0.51 -5.05
C MET A 13 -1.24 0.80 -5.73
N LYS A 14 -1.32 0.89 -7.06
CA LYS A 14 -1.09 2.15 -7.78
C LYS A 14 -2.03 3.26 -7.32
N LYS A 15 -3.33 2.99 -7.19
CA LYS A 15 -4.30 4.00 -6.71
C LYS A 15 -4.01 4.46 -5.28
N ILE A 16 -3.54 3.55 -4.43
CA ILE A 16 -3.12 3.87 -3.05
C ILE A 16 -1.88 4.76 -3.08
N SER A 17 -0.85 4.36 -3.83
CA SER A 17 0.38 5.12 -4.00
C SER A 17 0.10 6.53 -4.50
N ASP A 18 -0.71 6.67 -5.56
CA ASP A 18 -1.02 7.97 -6.14
C ASP A 18 -1.74 8.86 -5.09
N TYR A 19 -2.71 8.31 -4.35
CA TYR A 19 -3.42 9.04 -3.28
C TYR A 19 -2.49 9.55 -2.16
N TYR A 20 -1.64 8.69 -1.60
CA TYR A 20 -0.75 9.10 -0.51
C TYR A 20 0.36 10.03 -0.95
N ASN A 21 0.87 9.83 -2.16
CA ASN A 21 1.84 10.74 -2.77
C ASN A 21 1.23 12.14 -2.98
N ASP A 22 -0.02 12.23 -3.45
CA ASP A 22 -0.73 13.51 -3.62
C ASP A 22 -0.97 14.23 -2.28
N LEU A 23 -1.13 13.47 -1.19
CA LEU A 23 -1.20 14.01 0.17
C LEU A 23 0.17 14.38 0.77
N GLY A 24 1.28 14.08 0.06
CA GLY A 24 2.65 14.38 0.50
C GLY A 24 3.24 13.38 1.48
N TYR A 25 2.66 12.19 1.62
CA TYR A 25 3.26 11.11 2.41
C TYR A 25 4.44 10.49 1.64
N PRO A 26 5.53 10.09 2.31
CA PRO A 26 6.58 9.30 1.68
C PRO A 26 6.03 7.95 1.22
N VAL A 27 6.23 7.65 -0.06
CA VAL A 27 5.80 6.41 -0.70
C VAL A 27 6.96 5.80 -1.49
N VAL A 28 7.25 4.52 -1.29
CA VAL A 28 8.34 3.81 -1.96
C VAL A 28 7.82 2.55 -2.63
N TRP A 29 8.24 2.32 -3.88
CA TRP A 29 8.01 1.07 -4.60
C TRP A 29 9.29 0.25 -4.64
N GLU A 30 9.20 -1.03 -4.29
CA GLU A 30 10.31 -1.96 -4.38
C GLU A 30 9.88 -3.23 -5.13
N ASP A 31 10.77 -3.73 -5.99
CA ASP A 31 10.59 -5.02 -6.64
C ASP A 31 11.26 -6.10 -5.78
N VAL A 32 10.46 -6.85 -5.00
CA VAL A 32 10.95 -7.91 -4.11
C VAL A 32 10.77 -9.26 -4.81
N GLY A 33 11.79 -9.65 -5.57
CA GLY A 33 11.77 -10.88 -6.36
C GLY A 33 10.80 -10.78 -7.54
N SER A 34 9.65 -11.47 -7.46
CA SER A 34 8.57 -11.41 -8.47
C SER A 34 7.35 -10.62 -8.00
N GLU A 35 7.35 -10.15 -6.75
CA GLU A 35 6.24 -9.43 -6.14
C GLU A 35 6.58 -7.93 -6.05
N ARG A 36 5.58 -7.07 -6.28
CA ARG A 36 5.73 -5.64 -6.05
C ARG A 36 5.36 -5.30 -4.62
N GLN A 37 6.24 -4.54 -3.99
CA GLN A 37 6.08 -3.99 -2.66
C GLN A 37 5.86 -2.48 -2.74
N LEU A 38 4.93 -1.99 -1.93
CA LEU A 38 4.65 -0.58 -1.73
C LEU A 38 4.77 -0.27 -0.25
N GLU A 39 5.60 0.69 0.11
CA GLU A 39 5.72 1.18 1.48
C GLU A 39 5.16 2.59 1.60
N ILE A 40 4.38 2.83 2.65
CA ILE A 40 3.82 4.13 2.99
C ILE A 40 4.25 4.47 4.40
N GLN A 41 4.88 5.63 4.58
CA GLN A 41 5.38 6.08 5.86
C GLN A 41 4.44 7.12 6.46
N PHE A 42 3.97 6.88 7.68
CA PHE A 42 3.11 7.80 8.44
C PHE A 42 3.89 8.38 9.61
N LYS A 43 3.66 9.67 9.91
CA LYS A 43 4.22 10.30 11.10
C LYS A 43 3.23 10.10 12.27
N SER A 44 3.65 9.38 13.30
CA SER A 44 2.88 9.24 14.53
C SER A 44 2.94 10.52 15.39
N GLU A 45 1.96 10.70 16.26
CA GLU A 45 1.91 11.81 17.22
C GLU A 45 3.14 11.87 18.14
N SER A 46 3.68 10.69 18.47
CA SER A 46 4.89 10.53 19.30
C SER A 46 6.19 10.98 18.60
N GLY A 47 6.12 11.43 17.35
CA GLY A 47 7.28 11.86 16.55
C GLY A 47 8.04 10.71 15.88
N TYR A 48 7.59 9.47 16.05
CA TYR A 48 8.12 8.30 15.33
C TYR A 48 7.41 8.11 14.01
N PHE A 49 8.11 7.54 13.03
CA PHE A 49 7.48 7.12 11.79
C PHE A 49 7.05 5.67 11.90
N VAL A 50 5.83 5.38 11.45
CA VAL A 50 5.29 4.03 11.31
C VAL A 50 5.18 3.71 9.83
N THR A 51 5.46 2.47 9.44
CA THR A 51 5.43 2.05 8.02
C THR A 51 4.36 0.99 7.82
N ALA A 52 3.53 1.19 6.79
CA ALA A 52 2.68 0.14 6.25
C ALA A 52 3.30 -0.40 4.96
N THR A 53 3.46 -1.72 4.89
CA THR A 53 3.99 -2.41 3.71
C THR A 53 2.86 -3.17 3.02
N LEU A 54 2.67 -2.95 1.73
CA LEU A 54 1.67 -3.62 0.90
C LEU A 54 2.40 -4.48 -0.13
N LEU A 55 1.98 -5.74 -0.26
CA LEU A 55 2.54 -6.70 -1.20
C LEU A 55 1.45 -7.17 -2.17
N ALA A 56 1.76 -7.15 -3.46
CA ALA A 56 0.88 -7.70 -4.49
C ALA A 56 0.97 -9.23 -4.51
N GLU A 57 -0.15 -9.92 -4.26
CA GLU A 57 -0.24 -11.38 -4.34
C GLU A 57 -1.39 -11.78 -5.28
N GLY A 58 -1.10 -11.82 -6.58
CA GLY A 58 -2.09 -12.11 -7.62
C GLY A 58 -3.21 -11.06 -7.68
N ASN A 59 -4.42 -11.42 -7.22
CA ASN A 59 -5.57 -10.50 -7.17
C ASN A 59 -5.79 -9.88 -5.78
N ASP A 60 -4.98 -10.28 -4.81
CA ASP A 60 -5.06 -9.87 -3.42
C ASP A 60 -3.86 -8.98 -3.07
N VAL A 61 -3.99 -8.27 -1.96
CA VAL A 61 -2.92 -7.47 -1.37
C VAL A 61 -2.71 -7.91 0.07
N VAL A 62 -1.47 -8.16 0.43
CA VAL A 62 -1.07 -8.44 1.81
C VAL A 62 -0.56 -7.14 2.42
N ILE A 63 -1.24 -6.65 3.44
CA ILE A 63 -0.85 -5.49 4.23
C ILE A 63 -0.08 -5.99 5.45
N LYS A 64 1.10 -5.43 5.71
CA LYS A 64 1.89 -5.66 6.91
C LYS A 64 2.05 -4.36 7.68
N ASP A 65 1.84 -4.42 8.99
CA ASP A 65 2.20 -3.34 9.90
C ASP A 65 3.68 -3.44 10.31
N GLU A 66 4.15 -2.42 11.04
CA GLU A 66 5.51 -2.31 11.56
C GLU A 66 5.90 -3.42 12.56
N TRP A 67 4.93 -4.15 13.12
CA TRP A 67 5.16 -5.29 14.01
C TRP A 67 5.09 -6.64 13.27
N GLY A 68 4.97 -6.61 11.95
CA GLY A 68 4.91 -7.80 11.10
C GLY A 68 3.56 -8.51 11.10
N ARG A 69 2.49 -7.91 11.63
CA ARG A 69 1.14 -8.46 11.53
C ARG A 69 0.66 -8.29 10.10
N ALA A 70 0.21 -9.39 9.50
CA ALA A 70 -0.22 -9.43 8.11
C ALA A 70 -1.73 -9.61 7.99
N GLN A 71 -2.36 -8.83 7.10
CA GLN A 71 -3.75 -8.98 6.70
C GLN A 71 -3.85 -9.06 5.18
N LYS A 72 -4.50 -10.12 4.67
CA LYS A 72 -4.77 -10.28 3.24
C LYS A 72 -6.15 -9.71 2.89
N ILE A 73 -6.20 -8.86 1.86
CA ILE A 73 -7.42 -8.21 1.40
C ILE A 73 -7.57 -8.30 -0.12
N LYS A 74 -8.81 -8.23 -0.60
CA LYS A 74 -9.12 -8.14 -2.04
C LYS A 74 -9.01 -6.70 -2.54
N ALA A 75 -8.64 -6.53 -3.81
CA ALA A 75 -8.65 -5.24 -4.51
C ALA A 75 -10.09 -4.73 -4.81
N THR A 76 -10.81 -4.29 -3.78
CA THR A 76 -12.20 -3.79 -3.88
C THR A 76 -12.29 -2.30 -3.59
N LYS A 77 -13.34 -1.63 -4.07
CA LYS A 77 -13.57 -0.21 -3.74
C LYS A 77 -13.65 0.02 -2.22
N GLY A 78 -14.34 -0.85 -1.47
CA GLY A 78 -14.44 -0.72 -0.01
C GLY A 78 -13.09 -0.76 0.69
N ASN A 79 -12.23 -1.70 0.30
CA ASN A 79 -10.88 -1.79 0.87
C ASN A 79 -9.97 -0.64 0.44
N LEU A 80 -10.17 -0.07 -0.75
CA LEU A 80 -9.45 1.14 -1.17
C LEU A 80 -9.78 2.31 -0.25
N GLU A 81 -11.07 2.54 0.01
CA GLU A 81 -11.51 3.64 0.87
C GLU A 81 -11.10 3.40 2.33
N MET A 82 -11.14 2.16 2.82
CA MET A 82 -10.60 1.79 4.14
C MET A 82 -9.11 2.11 4.28
N ILE A 83 -8.30 1.86 3.25
CA ILE A 83 -6.87 2.20 3.30
C ILE A 83 -6.72 3.71 3.30
N LYS A 84 -7.40 4.43 2.39
CA LYS A 84 -7.33 5.89 2.34
C LYS A 84 -7.72 6.55 3.66
N SER A 85 -8.66 5.99 4.42
CA SER A 85 -9.06 6.56 5.72
C SER A 85 -7.93 6.54 6.75
N TRP A 86 -6.83 5.80 6.56
CA TRP A 86 -5.68 5.88 7.47
C TRP A 86 -5.01 7.26 7.47
N SER A 87 -5.23 8.12 6.46
CA SER A 87 -4.80 9.52 6.54
C SER A 87 -5.70 10.40 7.42
N GLU A 88 -6.93 9.94 7.69
CA GLU A 88 -7.95 10.67 8.45
C GLU A 88 -7.98 10.24 9.93
N GLU A 89 -7.57 9.00 10.24
CA GLU A 89 -7.29 8.56 11.61
C GLU A 89 -6.01 9.28 12.12
N ARG A 90 -6.20 10.55 12.51
CA ARG A 90 -5.22 11.43 13.15
C ARG A 90 -5.62 11.70 14.59
#